data_AF-A0A2A5DA83-F1
#
_entry.id   AF-A0A2A5DA83-F1
#
_cell.length_a   1.000
_cell.length_b   1.000
_cell.length_c   1.000
_cell.angle_alpha   90.00
_cell.angle_beta   90.00
_cell.angle_gamma   90.00
#
_symmetry.space_group_name_H-M   'P 1'
#
loop_
_entity.id
_entity.type
_entity.pdbx_description
1 polymer ?
#
loop_
_entity_poly.entity_id
_entity_poly.type
_entity_poly.pdbx_seq_one_letter_code
_entity_poly.pdbx_strand_id
1 'polypeptide(L)' 'MPDDQDLILHRVVDSLQFVEFVLYIEELSGRNIDGETIDLEQFRTLANIWQSWFACPSS' A
#
# COMPACT_ATOMS: atom_id res chain seq x y z
N MET A 1 -12.68 9.67 6.89
CA MET A 1 -12.60 9.58 5.41
C MET A 1 -13.11 8.21 5.02
N PRO A 2 -13.81 8.03 3.90
CA PRO A 2 -14.22 6.70 3.45
C PRO A 2 -12.99 5.87 3.07
N ASP A 3 -12.86 4.70 3.68
CA ASP A 3 -11.72 3.77 3.59
C ASP A 3 -11.54 3.15 2.18
N ASP A 4 -12.59 3.27 1.35
CA ASP A 4 -12.66 2.84 -0.05
C ASP A 4 -12.13 3.88 -1.06
N GLN A 5 -11.58 5.01 -0.59
CA GLN A 5 -11.09 6.04 -1.50
C GLN A 5 -9.85 5.55 -2.27
N ASP A 6 -9.97 5.47 -3.60
CA ASP A 6 -8.88 5.06 -4.50
C ASP A 6 -7.75 6.11 -4.47
N LEU A 7 -6.60 5.72 -3.92
CA LEU A 7 -5.46 6.61 -3.64
C LEU A 7 -4.65 6.90 -4.92
N ILE A 8 -4.71 6.00 -5.89
CA ILE A 8 -3.97 6.07 -7.15
C ILE A 8 -4.71 7.00 -8.12
N LEU A 9 -6.05 6.95 -8.16
CA LEU A 9 -6.87 7.77 -9.07
C LEU A 9 -6.96 9.26 -8.69
N HIS A 10 -6.74 9.63 -7.42
CA HIS A 10 -6.84 11.03 -6.97
C HIS A 10 -5.59 11.90 -7.23
N ARG A 11 -4.59 11.39 -7.98
CA ARG A 11 -3.30 12.07 -8.24
C ARG A 11 -2.54 12.48 -6.97
N VAL A 12 -2.70 11.73 -5.87
CA VAL A 12 -1.96 12.02 -4.63
C VAL A 12 -0.49 11.57 -4.72
N VAL A 13 -0.17 10.71 -5.70
CA VAL A 13 1.09 10.01 -5.77
C VAL A 13 1.63 10.02 -7.21
N ASP A 14 2.61 10.88 -7.49
CA ASP A 14 3.44 10.78 -8.70
C ASP A 14 4.34 9.52 -8.60
N SER A 15 4.88 9.03 -9.72
CA SER A 15 5.66 7.77 -9.78
C SER A 15 6.76 7.65 -8.70
N LEU A 16 7.41 8.75 -8.33
CA LEU A 16 8.40 8.79 -7.25
C LEU A 16 7.77 8.69 -5.85
N GLN A 17 6.65 9.39 -5.63
CA GLN A 17 5.92 9.34 -4.36
C GLN A 17 5.38 7.93 -4.09
N PHE A 18 5.14 7.14 -5.14
CA PHE A 18 4.69 5.76 -5.01
C PHE A 18 5.81 4.88 -4.45
N VAL A 19 7.04 5.07 -4.95
CA VAL A 19 8.22 4.39 -4.43
C VAL A 19 8.44 4.76 -2.96
N GLU A 20 8.36 6.04 -2.60
CA GLU A 20 8.46 6.48 -1.20
C GLU A 20 7.37 5.86 -0.31
N PHE A 21 6.15 5.75 -0.82
CA PHE A 21 5.04 5.16 -0.10
C PHE A 21 5.21 3.65 0.11
N VAL A 22 5.69 2.92 -0.90
CA VAL A 22 6.01 1.49 -0.79
C VAL A 22 7.11 1.27 0.26
N LEU A 23 8.18 2.07 0.23
CA LEU A 23 9.26 2.01 1.22
C LEU A 23 8.76 2.28 2.64
N TYR A 24 7.82 3.22 2.79
CA TYR A 24 7.21 3.52 4.09
C TYR A 24 6.34 2.37 4.61
N ILE A 25 5.60 1.69 3.74
CA ILE A 25 4.82 0.50 4.11
C ILE A 25 5.73 -0.68 4.46
N GLU A 26 6.82 -0.87 3.72
CA GLU A 26 7.86 -1.86 4.02
C GLU A 26 8.45 -1.65 5.42
N GLU A 27 8.83 -0.42 5.76
CA GLU A 27 9.36 -0.05 7.07
C GLU A 27 8.35 -0.32 8.20
N LEU A 28 7.10 0.12 8.02
CA LEU A 28 6.06 -0.04 9.04
C LEU A 28 5.60 -1.50 9.21
N SER A 29 5.52 -2.27 8.13
CA SER A 29 5.09 -3.67 8.16
C SER A 29 6.21 -4.62 8.58
N GLY A 30 7.48 -4.20 8.44
CA GLY A 30 8.65 -5.04 8.65
C GLY A 30 8.80 -6.17 7.63
N ARG A 31 8.10 -6.07 6.48
CA ARG A 31 8.11 -7.05 5.39
C ARG A 31 8.77 -6.45 4.17
N ASN A 32 9.64 -7.21 3.51
CA ASN A 32 10.27 -6.77 2.27
C ASN A 32 9.23 -6.73 1.13
N ILE A 33 9.20 -5.62 0.38
CA ILE A 33 8.30 -5.43 -0.76
C ILE A 33 9.15 -5.37 -2.02
N ASP A 34 8.97 -6.36 -2.90
CA ASP A 34 9.65 -6.38 -4.19
C ASP A 34 8.86 -5.55 -5.22
N GLY A 35 9.46 -4.43 -5.63
CA GLY A 35 8.87 -3.51 -6.61
C GLY A 35 8.74 -4.08 -8.03
N GLU A 36 9.36 -5.22 -8.35
CA GLU A 36 9.13 -5.91 -9.63
C GLU A 36 7.92 -6.84 -9.61
N THR A 37 7.53 -7.33 -8.43
CA THR A 37 6.44 -8.30 -8.25
C THR A 37 5.24 -7.76 -7.47
N ILE A 38 5.32 -6.49 -7.06
CA ILE A 38 4.26 -5.72 -6.42
C ILE A 38 2.95 -5.72 -7.23
N ASP A 39 1.87 -6.13 -6.56
CA ASP A 39 0.52 -5.99 -7.10
C ASP A 39 -0.05 -4.63 -6.70
N LEU A 40 -0.27 -3.76 -7.69
CA LEU A 40 -0.84 -2.42 -7.50
C LEU A 40 -2.22 -2.46 -6.84
N GLU A 41 -2.97 -3.56 -6.96
CA GLU A 41 -4.27 -3.70 -6.32
C GLU A 41 -4.17 -3.64 -4.79
N GLN A 42 -3.03 -4.05 -4.22
CA GLN A 42 -2.76 -3.99 -2.77
C GLN A 42 -2.59 -2.55 -2.26
N PHE A 43 -2.28 -1.59 -3.15
CA PHE A 43 -2.03 -0.19 -2.82
C PHE A 43 -3.17 0.74 -3.26
N ARG A 44 -4.24 0.16 -3.83
CA ARG A 44 -5.33 0.90 -4.44
C ARG A 44 -6.19 1.67 -3.42
N THR A 45 -6.44 1.08 -2.27
CA THR A 45 -7.23 1.68 -1.17
C THR A 45 -6.51 1.49 0.16
N LEU A 46 -6.84 2.32 1.15
CA LEU A 46 -6.34 2.13 2.51
C LEU A 46 -6.75 0.75 3.04
N ALA A 47 -7.99 0.32 2.80
CA ALA A 47 -8.47 -0.99 3.21
C ALA A 47 -7.60 -2.14 2.67
N ASN A 48 -7.21 -2.08 1.39
CA ASN A 48 -6.34 -3.09 0.79
C ASN A 48 -4.95 -3.09 1.43
N ILE A 49 -4.37 -1.90 1.67
CA ILE A 49 -3.05 -1.78 2.31
C ILE A 49 -3.08 -2.42 3.70
N TRP A 50 -4.11 -2.11 4.49
CA TRP A 50 -4.29 -2.70 5.81
C TRP A 50 -4.42 -4.22 5.74
N GLN A 51 -5.23 -4.75 4.83
CA GLN A 51 -5.42 -6.20 4.69
C GLN A 51 -4.15 -6.92 4.21
N SER A 52 -3.42 -6.35 3.27
CA SER A 52 -2.22 -6.97 2.68
C SER A 52 -1.01 -6.91 3.60
N TRP A 53 -0.79 -5.77 4.27
CA TRP A 53 0.48 -5.49 4.96
C TRP A 53 0.39 -5.46 6.48
N PHE A 54 -0.78 -5.18 7.04
CA PHE A 54 -0.94 -4.89 8.49
C PHE A 54 -1.97 -5.77 9.21
N ALA A 55 -2.75 -6.58 8.50
CA ALA A 55 -3.68 -7.50 9.13
C ALA A 55 -2.92 -8.50 9.98
N CYS A 56 -3.27 -8.57 11.27
CA CYS A 56 -2.85 -9.68 12.11
C CYS A 56 -3.50 -10.95 11.53
N PRO A 57 -2.74 -12.01 11.23
CA PRO A 57 -3.34 -13.30 10.91
C PRO A 57 -4.19 -13.70 12.11
N SER A 58 -5.51 -13.56 11.96
CA SER A 58 -6.45 -14.02 12.97
C SER A 58 -6.40 -15.54 12.88
N SER A 59 -5.90 -16.17 13.95
CA SER A 59 -5.81 -17.63 14.09
C SER A 59 -7.16 -18.32 13.89
#